data_AF-A0A074XSI7-F1
#
_entry.id   AF-A0A074XSI7-F1
#
_cell.length_a   1.000
_cell.length_b   1.000
_cell.length_c   1.000
_cell.angle_alpha   90.00
_cell.angle_beta   90.00
_cell.angle_gamma   90.00
#
_symmetry.space_group_name_H-M   'P 1'
#
loop_
_entity.id
_entity.type
_entity.pdbx_description
1 polymer ?
#
loop_
_entity_poly.entity_id
_entity_poly.type
_entity_poly.pdbx_seq_one_letter_code
_entity_poly.pdbx_strand_id
1 'polypeptide(L)'
;MRLGLDQHTGQLWGKFGIGEKEGVLIVEDTDSLYDWAIDSPAILKLEWRSRDVKTGEKKLGPQCMGSVEISANQGVKGVMFGLFDGWDAQFYTESVTGGQNQDWQAWATEWDAIVREEEVFIESY
;
A
#
# COMPACT_ATOMS: atom_id res chain seq x y z
N MET A 1 0.97 8.34 7.00
CA MET A 1 0.74 7.64 5.72
C MET A 1 0.07 8.60 4.76
N ARG A 2 0.31 8.46 3.45
CA ARG A 2 -0.39 9.20 2.38
C ARG A 2 -0.94 8.20 1.38
N LEU A 3 -2.14 8.45 0.86
CA LEU A 3 -2.82 7.61 -0.12
C LEU A 3 -3.21 8.44 -1.35
N GLY A 4 -3.07 7.85 -2.53
CA GLY A 4 -3.37 8.46 -3.82
C GLY A 4 -3.98 7.44 -4.76
N LEU A 5 -5.06 7.81 -5.44
CA LEU A 5 -5.80 6.95 -6.35
C LEU A 5 -5.31 7.14 -7.79
N ASP A 6 -4.94 6.05 -8.46
CA ASP A 6 -4.81 6.03 -9.91
C ASP A 6 -6.20 5.85 -10.54
N GLN A 7 -6.70 6.91 -11.17
CA GLN A 7 -8.01 6.93 -11.82
C GLN A 7 -8.07 6.11 -13.12
N HIS A 8 -6.92 5.72 -13.70
CA HIS A 8 -6.89 4.94 -14.94
C HIS A 8 -7.04 3.44 -14.69
N THR A 9 -6.50 2.96 -13.57
CA THR A 9 -6.46 1.53 -13.21
C THR A 9 -7.37 1.18 -12.03
N GLY A 10 -7.93 2.18 -11.35
CA GLY A 10 -8.65 1.97 -10.11
C GLY A 10 -7.74 1.30 -9.08
N GLN A 11 -6.50 1.76 -8.93
CA GLN A 11 -5.58 1.26 -7.90
C GLN A 11 -5.32 2.35 -6.86
N LEU A 12 -5.41 1.98 -5.58
CA LEU A 12 -5.07 2.90 -4.49
C LEU A 12 -3.63 2.65 -4.07
N TRP A 13 -2.79 3.65 -4.30
CA TRP A 13 -1.39 3.65 -3.92
C TRP A 13 -1.20 4.38 -2.59
N GLY A 14 -0.17 4.01 -1.84
CA GLY A 14 0.19 4.71 -0.63
C GLY A 14 1.67 4.73 -0.35
N LYS A 15 2.13 5.80 0.32
CA LYS A 15 3.46 5.89 0.90
C LYS A 15 3.34 5.96 2.42
N PHE A 16 4.16 5.16 3.10
CA PHE A 16 4.22 5.16 4.55
C PHE A 16 5.64 5.34 5.07
N GLY A 17 5.71 5.89 6.27
CA GLY A 17 6.88 5.87 7.15
C GLY A 17 6.35 5.58 8.55
N ILE A 18 6.68 4.41 9.09
CA ILE A 18 6.24 3.95 10.41
C ILE A 18 7.48 3.49 11.17
N GLY A 19 7.82 4.21 12.23
CA GLY A 19 9.08 4.00 12.94
C GLY A 19 10.27 4.11 11.98
N GLU A 20 11.03 3.03 11.86
CA GLU A 20 12.22 2.93 11.01
C GLU A 20 11.94 2.30 9.64
N LYS A 21 10.69 1.95 9.35
CA LYS A 21 10.29 1.36 8.07
C LYS A 21 9.64 2.43 7.20
N GLU A 22 10.18 2.63 6.00
CA GLU A 22 9.53 3.40 4.95
C GLU A 22 9.17 2.49 3.78
N GLY A 23 8.10 2.81 3.07
CA GLY A 23 7.65 1.92 2.02
C GLY A 23 6.45 2.42 1.23
N VAL A 24 6.08 1.60 0.27
CA VAL A 24 4.93 1.81 -0.62
C VAL A 24 3.94 0.66 -0.44
N LEU A 25 2.67 0.98 -0.59
CA LEU A 25 1.58 0.01 -0.57
C LEU A 25 0.68 0.21 -1.80
N ILE A 26 0.05 -0.87 -2.21
CA ILE A 26 -0.97 -0.89 -3.26
C ILE A 26 -2.19 -1.67 -2.75
N VAL A 27 -3.37 -1.18 -3.09
CA VAL A 27 -4.63 -1.89 -2.94
C VAL A 27 -5.13 -2.18 -4.33
N GLU A 28 -5.19 -3.45 -4.69
CA GLU A 28 -5.70 -3.92 -5.96
C GLU A 28 -7.24 -3.98 -5.93
N ASP A 29 -7.86 -3.94 -7.12
CA ASP A 29 -9.32 -4.08 -7.31
C ASP A 29 -10.15 -2.97 -6.63
N THR A 30 -9.73 -1.71 -6.80
CA THR A 30 -10.58 -0.58 -6.41
C THR A 30 -11.55 -0.12 -7.51
N ASP A 31 -11.50 -0.74 -8.70
CA ASP A 31 -12.50 -0.56 -9.76
C ASP A 31 -13.91 -0.88 -9.26
N SER A 32 -14.02 -1.87 -8.37
CA SER A 32 -15.25 -2.19 -7.67
C SER A 32 -15.74 -1.05 -6.77
N LEU A 33 -14.87 -0.19 -6.23
CA LEU A 33 -15.24 0.83 -5.23
C LEU A 33 -16.02 2.03 -5.80
N TYR A 34 -16.01 2.23 -7.11
CA TYR A 34 -16.68 3.37 -7.75
C TYR A 34 -18.21 3.36 -7.57
N ASP A 35 -18.83 2.22 -7.24
CA ASP A 35 -20.28 2.08 -7.17
C ASP A 35 -20.90 1.88 -5.76
N TRP A 36 -20.13 1.62 -4.67
CA TRP A 36 -20.77 1.18 -3.41
C TRP A 36 -20.09 1.53 -2.06
N ALA A 37 -19.16 2.48 -2.00
CA ALA A 37 -18.65 2.96 -0.70
C ALA A 37 -19.74 3.62 0.20
N ILE A 38 -20.99 3.70 -0.27
CA ILE A 38 -22.11 4.41 0.35
C ILE A 38 -22.81 3.58 1.45
N ASP A 39 -22.87 2.23 1.37
CA ASP A 39 -23.71 1.43 2.30
C ASP A 39 -23.01 0.24 3.01
N SER A 40 -21.80 -0.19 2.63
CA SER A 40 -21.09 -1.25 3.36
C SER A 40 -19.57 -1.14 3.21
N PRO A 41 -18.79 -1.33 4.30
CA PRO A 41 -17.34 -1.30 4.25
C PRO A 41 -16.80 -2.43 3.35
N ALA A 42 -15.93 -2.08 2.41
CA ALA A 42 -15.24 -3.02 1.54
C ALA A 42 -13.93 -3.46 2.18
N ILE A 43 -13.75 -4.76 2.44
CA ILE A 43 -12.44 -5.31 2.84
C ILE A 43 -11.70 -5.76 1.59
N LEU A 44 -10.63 -5.05 1.25
CA LEU A 44 -9.78 -5.32 0.11
C LEU A 44 -8.41 -5.84 0.54
N LYS A 45 -7.76 -6.54 -0.39
CA LYS A 45 -6.38 -6.99 -0.23
C LYS A 45 -5.45 -5.80 -0.40
N LEU A 46 -4.48 -5.71 0.50
CA LEU A 46 -3.39 -4.74 0.43
C LEU A 46 -2.08 -5.48 0.27
N GLU A 47 -1.20 -4.97 -0.56
CA GLU A 47 0.19 -5.39 -0.64
C GLU A 47 1.09 -4.22 -0.26
N TRP A 48 2.22 -4.52 0.37
CA TRP A 48 3.16 -3.49 0.80
C TRP A 48 4.59 -3.95 0.56
N ARG A 49 5.50 -3.00 0.41
CA ARG A 49 6.94 -3.23 0.32
C ARG A 49 7.62 -2.19 1.17
N SER A 50 8.63 -2.58 1.93
CA SER A 50 9.32 -1.65 2.83
C SER A 50 10.83 -1.79 2.80
N ARG A 51 11.48 -0.74 3.31
CA ARG A 51 12.91 -0.66 3.59
C ARG A 51 13.11 -0.10 4.98
N ASP A 52 14.07 -0.65 5.69
CA ASP A 52 14.60 -0.08 6.92
C ASP A 52 15.52 1.10 6.61
N VAL A 53 15.21 2.28 7.15
CA VAL A 53 15.98 3.50 6.87
C VAL A 53 17.37 3.48 7.49
N LYS A 54 17.61 2.68 8.53
CA LYS A 54 18.89 2.61 9.22
C LYS A 54 19.79 1.53 8.63
N THR A 55 19.25 0.35 8.39
CA THR A 55 20.04 -0.80 7.91
C THR A 55 20.02 -0.92 6.39
N GLY A 56 19.06 -0.28 5.72
CA GLY A 56 18.80 -0.46 4.29
C GLY A 56 18.15 -1.82 3.97
N GLU A 57 17.83 -2.63 4.97
CA GLU A 57 17.24 -3.95 4.80
C GLU A 57 15.84 -3.83 4.18
N LYS A 58 15.60 -4.57 3.10
CA LYS A 58 14.34 -4.53 2.36
C LYS A 58 13.46 -5.69 2.77
N LYS A 59 12.15 -5.45 2.86
CA LYS A 59 11.14 -6.48 3.09
C LYS A 59 10.17 -6.49 1.92
N LEU A 60 10.35 -7.50 1.09
CA LEU A 60 9.73 -7.67 -0.24
C LEU A 60 9.07 -9.05 -0.34
N GLY A 61 8.24 -9.23 -1.36
CA GLY A 61 7.69 -10.52 -1.75
C GLY A 61 6.34 -10.91 -1.18
N PRO A 62 5.84 -12.11 -1.54
CA PRO A 62 4.43 -12.48 -1.44
C PRO A 62 3.87 -12.52 -0.01
N GLN A 63 4.73 -12.59 1.02
CA GLN A 63 4.36 -12.45 2.42
C GLN A 63 3.99 -11.02 2.84
N CYS A 64 4.31 -10.00 2.04
CA CYS A 64 4.08 -8.60 2.37
C CYS A 64 2.66 -8.17 2.00
N MET A 65 1.70 -8.75 2.73
CA MET A 65 0.28 -8.56 2.53
C MET A 65 -0.38 -7.87 3.73
N GLY A 66 -1.60 -7.43 3.52
CA GLY A 66 -2.44 -6.78 4.48
C GLY A 66 -3.90 -6.78 4.06
N SER A 67 -4.74 -6.17 4.88
CA SER A 67 -6.13 -5.89 4.55
C SER A 67 -6.43 -4.42 4.75
N VAL A 68 -7.34 -3.90 3.94
CA VAL A 68 -7.80 -2.53 4.05
C VAL A 68 -9.32 -2.49 3.99
N GLU A 69 -9.91 -1.70 4.87
CA GLU A 69 -11.32 -1.38 4.91
C GLU A 69 -11.51 0.04 4.39
N ILE A 70 -12.34 0.19 3.36
CA ILE A 70 -12.66 1.48 2.75
C ILE A 70 -14.15 1.77 2.94
N SER A 71 -14.44 2.95 3.50
CA SER A 71 -15.79 3.41 3.81
C SER A 71 -15.92 4.90 3.49
N ALA A 72 -16.97 5.31 2.77
CA ALA A 72 -17.16 6.72 2.41
C ALA A 72 -17.30 7.65 3.63
N ASN A 73 -17.80 7.12 4.75
CA ASN A 73 -18.05 7.89 5.96
C ASN A 73 -16.93 7.76 7.01
N GLN A 74 -16.10 6.72 6.90
CA GLN A 74 -15.09 6.38 7.91
C GLN A 74 -13.66 6.42 7.36
N GLY A 75 -13.45 6.79 6.09
CA GLY A 75 -12.13 6.87 5.49
C GLY A 75 -11.55 5.49 5.19
N VAL A 76 -10.22 5.37 5.29
CA VAL A 76 -9.48 4.15 4.98
C VAL A 76 -8.75 3.67 6.22
N LYS A 77 -9.04 2.45 6.65
CA LYS A 77 -8.35 1.76 7.75
C LYS A 77 -7.68 0.52 7.19
N GLY A 78 -6.46 0.21 7.59
CA GLY A 78 -5.83 -1.03 7.15
C GLY A 78 -4.84 -1.60 8.14
N VAL A 79 -4.44 -2.83 7.85
CA VAL A 79 -3.48 -3.61 8.63
C VAL A 79 -2.45 -4.17 7.64
N MET A 80 -1.17 -3.90 7.90
CA MET A 80 -0.04 -4.51 7.22
C MET A 80 0.49 -5.65 8.08
N PHE A 81 0.40 -6.88 7.58
CA PHE A 81 0.76 -8.06 8.38
C PHE A 81 2.27 -8.22 8.50
N GLY A 82 2.78 -8.36 9.72
CA GLY A 82 4.18 -8.66 9.97
C GLY A 82 5.18 -7.56 9.55
N LEU A 83 4.79 -6.29 9.45
CA LEU A 83 5.68 -5.19 9.06
C LEU A 83 6.93 -5.08 9.96
N PHE A 84 6.81 -5.32 11.27
CA PHE A 84 7.89 -5.21 12.26
C PHE A 84 8.23 -6.57 12.84
N ASP A 85 9.17 -7.32 12.28
CA ASP A 85 9.65 -8.59 12.84
C ASP A 85 8.52 -9.57 13.23
N GLY A 86 7.45 -9.61 12.42
CA GLY A 86 6.27 -10.45 12.65
C GLY A 86 5.11 -9.75 13.35
N TRP A 87 5.27 -8.50 13.78
CA TRP A 87 4.19 -7.67 14.31
C TRP A 87 3.46 -6.89 13.23
N ASP A 88 2.14 -6.85 13.34
CA ASP A 88 1.26 -6.14 12.43
C ASP A 88 1.26 -4.63 12.70
N ALA A 89 1.14 -3.85 11.63
CA ALA A 89 1.02 -2.40 11.72
C ALA A 89 -0.35 -1.96 11.25
N GLN A 90 -1.10 -1.30 12.13
CA GLN A 90 -2.41 -0.72 11.81
C GLN A 90 -2.27 0.73 11.39
N PHE A 91 -3.09 1.16 10.44
CA PHE A 91 -3.16 2.54 10.01
C PHE A 91 -4.60 3.00 9.80
N TYR A 92 -4.78 4.31 9.83
CA TYR A 92 -6.06 4.98 9.57
C TYR A 92 -5.80 6.31 8.86
N THR A 93 -6.63 6.65 7.89
CA THR A 93 -6.66 7.97 7.25
C THR A 93 -8.10 8.40 6.96
N GLU A 94 -8.42 9.63 7.34
CA GLU A 94 -9.76 10.20 7.22
C GLU A 94 -10.12 10.60 5.79
N SER A 95 -9.13 10.75 4.90
CA SER A 95 -9.37 11.10 3.51
C SER A 95 -8.42 10.36 2.58
N VAL A 96 -8.98 9.85 1.47
CA VAL A 96 -8.23 9.61 0.24
C VAL A 96 -8.25 10.93 -0.50
N THR A 97 -7.09 11.53 -0.75
CA THR A 97 -7.04 12.84 -1.41
C THR A 97 -7.38 12.65 -2.89
N GLY A 98 -8.66 12.79 -3.23
CA GLY A 98 -9.13 12.79 -4.62
C GLY A 98 -8.78 14.12 -5.27
N GLY A 99 -7.65 14.20 -5.96
CA GLY A 99 -7.31 15.40 -6.72
C GLY A 99 -5.85 15.47 -7.11
N GLN A 100 -5.59 15.23 -8.40
CA GLN A 100 -4.52 15.70 -9.31
C GLN A 100 -3.10 16.09 -8.81
N ASN A 101 -2.72 15.89 -7.55
CA ASN A 101 -1.45 16.38 -7.00
C ASN A 101 -0.89 15.48 -5.89
N GLN A 102 -0.89 14.16 -6.10
CA GLN A 102 -0.06 13.26 -5.29
C GLN A 102 0.65 12.24 -6.17
N ASP A 103 1.92 12.02 -5.85
CA ASP A 103 2.93 11.28 -6.62
C ASP A 103 2.67 9.77 -6.69
N TRP A 104 1.43 9.32 -6.91
CA TRP A 104 1.11 7.89 -7.05
C TRP A 104 1.97 7.24 -8.14
N GLN A 105 2.28 7.98 -9.22
CA GLN A 105 3.20 7.54 -10.28
C GLN A 105 4.61 7.30 -9.75
N ALA A 106 5.10 8.15 -8.84
CA ALA A 106 6.41 7.95 -8.21
C ALA A 106 6.39 6.74 -7.26
N TRP A 107 5.28 6.52 -6.55
CA TRP A 107 5.14 5.35 -5.67
C TRP A 107 5.00 4.05 -6.45
N ALA A 108 4.28 4.06 -7.58
CA ALA A 108 4.24 2.95 -8.53
C ALA A 108 5.63 2.68 -9.14
N THR A 109 6.36 3.74 -9.51
CA THR A 109 7.74 3.59 -9.99
C THR A 109 8.66 3.01 -8.92
N GLU A 110 8.51 3.44 -7.67
CA GLU A 110 9.26 2.88 -6.54
C GLU A 110 8.90 1.41 -6.31
N TRP A 111 7.61 1.07 -6.37
CA TRP A 111 7.12 -0.29 -6.30
C TRP A 111 7.75 -1.18 -7.37
N ASP A 112 7.68 -0.77 -8.64
CA ASP A 112 8.24 -1.52 -9.78
C ASP A 112 9.76 -1.67 -9.68
N ALA A 113 10.46 -0.62 -9.22
CA ALA A 113 11.90 -0.70 -8.99
C ALA A 113 12.22 -1.77 -7.94
N ILE A 114 11.42 -1.85 -6.88
CA ILE A 114 11.57 -2.86 -5.83
C ILE A 114 11.19 -4.26 -6.35
N VAL A 115 10.15 -4.40 -7.17
CA VAL A 115 9.77 -5.68 -7.82
C VAL A 115 10.91 -6.22 -8.66
N ARG A 116 11.52 -5.39 -9.51
CA ARG A 116 12.62 -5.81 -10.38
C ARG A 116 13.84 -6.29 -9.59
N GLU A 117 14.13 -5.65 -8.47
CA GLU A 117 15.21 -6.10 -7.58
C GLU A 117 14.92 -7.47 -6.95
N GLU A 118 13.65 -7.78 -6.66
CA GLU A 118 13.23 -9.07 -6.15
C GLU A 118 13.39 -10.18 -7.20
N GLU A 119 13.00 -9.93 -8.45
CA GLU A 119 13.14 -10.88 -9.56
C GLU A 119 14.61 -11.26 -9.83
N VAL A 120 15.51 -10.27 -9.82
CA VAL A 120 16.97 -10.51 -9.98
C VAL A 120 17.53 -11.38 -8.86
N PHE A 121 16.99 -11.26 -7.64
CA PHE A 121 17.42 -12.08 -6.52
C PHE A 121 16.97 -13.55 -6.67
N ILE A 122 15.79 -13.78 -7.26
CA ILE A 122 15.25 -15.13 -7.48
C ILE A 122 16.00 -15.86 -8.59
N GLU A 123 16.42 -15.17 -9.66
CA GLU A 123 17.16 -15.78 -10.78
C GLU A 123 18.64 -16.11 -10.47
N SER A 124 19.18 -15.63 -9.35
CA SER A 124 20.58 -15.79 -8.99
C SER A 124 20.89 -17.07 -8.17
N TYR A 125 19.93 -18.00 -8.04
CA TYR A 125 20.04 -19.25 -7.26
C TYR A 125 20.04 -20.51 -8.12
#